data_AF-A0A329RND5-F1
#
_entry.id   AF-A0A329RND5-F1
#
_cell.length_a   1.000
_cell.length_b   1.000
_cell.length_c   1.000
_cell.angle_alpha   90.00
_cell.angle_beta   90.00
_cell.angle_gamma   90.00
#
_symmetry.space_group_name_H-M   'P 1'
#
loop_
_entity.id
_entity.type
_entity.pdbx_description
1 polymer ?
#
loop_
_entity_poly.entity_id
_entity_poly.type
_entity_poly.pdbx_seq_one_letter_code
_entity_poly.pdbx_strand_id
1 'polypeptide(L)'
;MTRQVWFQLVDGEGNAVTSADRVEVLSDEADVVDLRKEVKKEWSNTLADVDAGNLTVFANRAAYDAKQALEEDSPIGPLGGSKQDALIVQVPTQRRVETDEEPALKKPKTSTVIKDEHMKSIGHSLDIDTWQVGGIALDICRIESDFPEWFYVRKETIDIIKVFEAQMKANLNTVLIGTPGVGKSMLVVLFAFYIALLQKKRVVLFRKQKGKGFSMLYLDAEKKNCWRMDDALIEDLYLHRQYFMGAELCLDGLRYNDVESHFGMMGKFRLLATSAQYPLKDDDLVVIRECLVPFWSLSDLNAIGTHREWPEHENKDRYFYSGGNLRAFLSGEGHAGTSIDKAIRRVVPNDAELLNTQYGGASVSQVDRLRMTGIQANDHRDLNKYLSDRHWICVITSEYALRQLGKIVKPSYYEELWSKGRMLGDDGLMGIAFENYVHTLARDGKKIELQVRAYDRVKARQHTYVALEFEAKACRNDGIDATECDAAMKRLASSSDDYWYPSRRSLDTIDSVAKLNMGGQPNMVGLIQITKSDKHTIDSNAVDKYAGFFPNGSRYIALVPNKETCDKFRLAPASPDTKVPLDVAYITTWCL
;
A
#
# COMPACT_ATOMS: atom_id res chain seq x y z
N MET A 1 -55.70 -7.56 15.41
CA MET A 1 -56.12 -6.43 14.55
C MET A 1 -55.10 -5.29 14.81
N THR A 2 -55.02 -4.24 14.00
CA THR A 2 -54.09 -3.12 14.26
C THR A 2 -54.84 -1.85 14.59
N ARG A 3 -54.30 -1.06 15.52
CA ARG A 3 -54.91 0.18 16.00
C ARG A 3 -53.91 1.33 16.08
N GLN A 4 -54.48 2.53 16.16
CA GLN A 4 -53.71 3.74 16.43
C GLN A 4 -53.48 3.90 17.94
N VAL A 5 -52.27 4.28 18.32
CA VAL A 5 -51.90 4.53 19.72
C VAL A 5 -51.26 5.90 19.87
N TRP A 6 -51.91 6.76 20.63
CA TRP A 6 -51.42 8.10 20.95
C TRP A 6 -50.36 8.06 22.05
N PHE A 7 -49.27 8.82 21.86
CA PHE A 7 -48.20 8.98 22.82
C PHE A 7 -47.63 10.40 22.79
N GLN A 8 -46.91 10.78 23.83
CA GLN A 8 -46.16 12.03 23.90
C GLN A 8 -44.72 11.73 24.33
N LEU A 9 -43.75 12.26 23.59
CA LEU A 9 -42.35 12.21 23.99
C LEU A 9 -42.06 13.29 25.03
N VAL A 10 -41.44 12.89 26.13
CA VAL A 10 -40.94 13.79 27.17
C VAL A 10 -39.45 13.56 27.42
N ASP A 11 -38.72 14.59 27.83
CA ASP A 11 -37.35 14.44 28.28
C ASP A 11 -37.31 13.89 29.73
N GLY A 12 -36.12 13.66 30.28
CA GLY A 12 -36.05 13.16 31.66
C GLY A 12 -36.35 14.21 32.74
N GLU A 13 -36.64 15.46 32.37
CA GLU A 13 -37.19 16.50 33.25
C GLU A 13 -38.73 16.59 33.14
N GLY A 14 -39.34 15.84 32.20
CA GLY A 14 -40.78 15.79 31.98
C GLY A 14 -41.30 16.85 31.01
N ASN A 15 -40.42 17.64 30.41
CA ASN A 15 -40.78 18.60 29.38
C ASN A 15 -41.15 17.87 28.09
N ALA A 16 -42.16 18.38 27.39
CA ALA A 16 -42.58 17.81 26.12
C ALA A 16 -41.48 18.01 25.05
N VAL A 17 -40.92 16.91 24.55
CA VAL A 17 -40.02 16.91 23.38
C VAL A 17 -40.85 17.10 22.11
N THR A 18 -42.08 16.56 22.10
CA THR A 18 -43.04 16.69 21.01
C THR A 18 -44.44 16.97 21.54
N SER A 19 -45.31 17.51 20.69
CA SER A 19 -46.75 17.42 20.93
C SER A 19 -47.19 15.96 20.85
N ALA A 20 -48.26 15.60 21.57
CA ALA A 20 -48.83 14.26 21.47
C ALA A 20 -49.13 13.87 20.01
N ASP A 21 -48.62 12.72 19.60
CA ASP A 21 -48.67 12.14 18.26
C ASP A 21 -49.11 10.67 18.35
N ARG A 22 -49.16 9.93 17.24
CA ARG A 22 -49.68 8.56 17.20
C ARG A 22 -48.82 7.61 16.36
N VAL A 23 -48.73 6.36 16.82
CA VAL A 23 -48.30 5.23 15.99
C VAL A 23 -49.52 4.76 15.20
N GLU A 24 -49.42 4.69 13.87
CA GLU A 24 -50.56 4.38 13.00
C GLU A 24 -50.92 2.89 12.94
N VAL A 25 -49.95 1.99 13.18
CA VAL A 25 -50.11 0.54 13.05
C VAL A 25 -49.42 -0.17 14.21
N LEU A 26 -50.15 -0.43 15.30
CA LEU A 26 -49.72 -1.30 16.39
C LEU A 26 -50.70 -2.46 16.57
N SER A 27 -50.21 -3.69 16.79
CA SER A 27 -51.10 -4.85 17.05
C SER A 27 -51.91 -4.66 18.32
N ASP A 28 -53.14 -5.18 18.37
CA ASP A 28 -53.96 -5.14 19.60
C ASP A 28 -53.37 -6.00 20.72
N GLU A 29 -52.56 -7.00 20.37
CA GLU A 29 -51.81 -7.88 21.26
C GLU A 29 -50.41 -7.34 21.60
N ALA A 30 -50.06 -6.13 21.14
CA ALA A 30 -48.74 -5.54 21.35
C ALA A 30 -48.48 -5.16 22.81
N ASP A 31 -47.23 -5.32 23.22
CA ASP A 31 -46.71 -4.91 24.52
C ASP A 31 -45.90 -3.61 24.44
N VAL A 32 -45.27 -3.25 25.55
CA VAL A 32 -44.42 -2.05 25.65
C VAL A 32 -43.19 -2.15 24.75
N VAL A 33 -42.60 -3.32 24.55
CA VAL A 33 -41.45 -3.49 23.65
C VAL A 33 -41.83 -3.17 22.21
N ASP A 34 -42.99 -3.65 21.76
CA ASP A 34 -43.48 -3.39 20.41
C ASP A 34 -43.78 -1.90 20.20
N LEU A 35 -44.41 -1.25 21.19
CA LEU A 35 -44.64 0.20 21.14
C LEU A 35 -43.32 0.98 21.05
N ARG A 36 -42.31 0.63 21.84
CA ARG A 36 -40.98 1.28 21.82
C ARG A 36 -40.33 1.22 20.44
N LYS A 37 -40.41 0.06 19.77
CA LYS A 37 -39.86 -0.13 18.42
C LYS A 37 -40.56 0.75 17.39
N GLU A 38 -41.89 0.81 17.41
CA GLU A 38 -42.64 1.65 16.47
C GLU A 38 -42.45 3.15 16.77
N VAL A 39 -42.40 3.57 18.04
CA VAL A 39 -42.07 4.97 18.40
C VAL A 39 -40.67 5.36 17.91
N LYS A 40 -39.67 4.48 18.07
CA LYS A 40 -38.31 4.70 17.56
C LYS A 40 -38.25 4.79 16.05
N LYS A 41 -39.03 3.96 15.35
CA LYS A 41 -39.12 3.96 13.88
C LYS A 41 -39.72 5.27 13.38
N GLU A 42 -40.84 5.69 13.95
CA GLU A 42 -41.56 6.92 13.58
C GLU A 42 -40.74 8.18 13.88
N TRP A 43 -40.01 8.18 15.02
CA TRP A 43 -39.19 9.32 15.47
C TRP A 43 -37.68 9.07 15.36
N SER A 44 -37.27 8.34 14.33
CA SER A 44 -35.88 7.92 14.12
C SER A 44 -34.86 9.07 14.15
N ASN A 45 -35.22 10.24 13.61
CA ASN A 45 -34.37 11.44 13.64
C ASN A 45 -34.22 12.04 15.06
N THR A 46 -35.32 12.13 15.81
CA THR A 46 -35.30 12.72 17.17
C THR A 46 -34.66 11.77 18.18
N LEU A 47 -34.83 10.48 17.96
CA LEU A 47 -34.30 9.43 18.82
C LEU A 47 -33.01 8.85 18.29
N ALA A 48 -32.30 9.47 17.33
CA ALA A 48 -31.18 8.86 16.58
C ALA A 48 -30.17 8.10 17.47
N ASP A 49 -29.80 8.67 18.61
CA ASP A 49 -28.84 8.13 19.57
C ASP A 49 -29.45 7.36 20.76
N VAL A 50 -30.76 7.12 20.75
CA VAL A 50 -31.52 6.43 21.81
C VAL A 50 -32.03 5.08 21.30
N ASP A 51 -31.61 3.99 21.93
CA ASP A 51 -32.17 2.66 21.64
C ASP A 51 -33.61 2.57 22.11
N ALA A 52 -34.47 1.88 21.35
CA ALA A 52 -35.88 1.70 21.69
C ALA A 52 -36.07 1.11 23.11
N GLY A 53 -35.20 0.17 23.52
CA GLY A 53 -35.23 -0.43 24.85
C GLY A 53 -34.95 0.55 26.00
N ASN A 54 -34.33 1.70 25.73
CA ASN A 54 -34.02 2.70 26.75
C ASN A 54 -35.17 3.71 26.97
N LEU A 55 -36.27 3.60 26.22
CA LEU A 55 -37.44 4.45 26.39
C LEU A 55 -38.30 3.93 27.54
N THR A 56 -38.61 4.78 28.52
CA THR A 56 -39.53 4.41 29.61
C THR A 56 -40.95 4.80 29.23
N VAL A 57 -41.91 3.87 29.34
CA VAL A 57 -43.30 4.10 28.92
C VAL A 57 -44.20 4.14 30.15
N PHE A 58 -45.10 5.12 30.20
CA PHE A 58 -46.10 5.30 31.25
C PHE A 58 -47.49 5.36 30.64
N ALA A 59 -48.48 4.86 31.37
CA ALA A 59 -49.85 4.73 30.87
C ALA A 59 -50.50 6.07 30.47
N ASN A 60 -50.16 7.16 31.16
CA ASN A 60 -50.61 8.54 30.90
C ASN A 60 -49.79 9.53 31.74
N ARG A 61 -50.11 10.83 31.66
CA ARG A 61 -49.41 11.88 32.42
C ARG A 61 -49.50 11.69 33.95
N ALA A 62 -50.64 11.25 34.48
CA ALA A 62 -50.78 11.00 35.92
C ALA A 62 -49.89 9.83 36.39
N ALA A 63 -49.78 8.76 35.60
CA ALA A 63 -48.88 7.64 35.88
C ALA A 63 -47.40 8.06 35.77
N TYR A 64 -47.07 8.94 34.83
CA TYR A 64 -45.75 9.56 34.73
C TYR A 64 -45.40 10.38 35.97
N ASP A 65 -46.30 11.26 36.42
CA ASP A 65 -46.09 12.11 37.60
C ASP A 65 -45.98 11.25 38.89
N ALA A 66 -46.71 10.15 38.95
CA ALA A 66 -46.62 9.14 40.02
C ALA A 66 -45.40 8.20 39.88
N LYS A 67 -44.60 8.33 38.82
CA LYS A 67 -43.45 7.48 38.47
C LYS A 67 -43.78 5.98 38.37
N GLN A 68 -44.97 5.66 37.88
CA GLN A 68 -45.45 4.29 37.67
C GLN A 68 -45.25 3.89 36.21
N ALA A 69 -44.05 3.42 35.89
CA ALA A 69 -43.72 2.91 34.56
C ALA A 69 -44.42 1.57 34.28
N LEU A 70 -44.73 1.32 33.02
CA LEU A 70 -45.18 0.02 32.55
C LEU A 70 -43.98 -0.92 32.38
N GLU A 71 -44.15 -2.18 32.76
CA GLU A 71 -43.16 -3.23 32.52
C GLU A 71 -43.08 -3.57 31.03
N GLU A 72 -41.95 -4.13 30.59
CA GLU A 72 -41.67 -4.34 29.15
C GLU A 72 -42.66 -5.30 28.47
N ASP A 73 -43.13 -6.32 29.19
CA ASP A 73 -44.10 -7.31 28.74
C ASP A 73 -45.56 -6.92 29.04
N SER A 74 -45.79 -5.71 29.56
CA SER A 74 -47.15 -5.23 29.83
C SER A 74 -47.91 -4.99 28.51
N PRO A 75 -49.12 -5.57 28.35
CA PRO A 75 -49.91 -5.33 27.16
C PRO A 75 -50.35 -3.84 27.11
N ILE A 76 -50.24 -3.20 25.94
CA ILE A 76 -50.71 -1.81 25.79
C ILE A 76 -52.24 -1.75 25.92
N GLY A 77 -52.95 -2.79 25.48
CA GLY A 77 -54.40 -2.93 25.71
C GLY A 77 -55.20 -1.72 25.21
N PRO A 78 -56.05 -1.07 26.04
CA PRO A 78 -56.82 0.12 25.65
C PRO A 78 -56.06 1.46 25.79
N LEU A 79 -54.79 1.46 26.25
CA LEU A 79 -54.03 2.68 26.51
C LEU A 79 -53.75 3.45 25.20
N GLY A 80 -53.66 4.78 25.29
CA GLY A 80 -53.39 5.64 24.13
C GLY A 80 -54.53 5.71 23.12
N GLY A 81 -55.77 5.41 23.51
CA GLY A 81 -56.92 5.45 22.60
C GLY A 81 -57.29 6.86 22.13
N SER A 82 -56.83 7.91 22.83
CA SER A 82 -57.11 9.31 22.51
C SER A 82 -55.89 10.19 22.81
N LYS A 83 -55.87 11.41 22.25
CA LYS A 83 -54.85 12.41 22.57
C LYS A 83 -54.87 12.84 24.04
N GLN A 84 -56.01 12.75 24.73
CA GLN A 84 -56.14 13.09 26.15
C GLN A 84 -55.54 11.99 27.06
N ASP A 85 -55.57 10.75 26.58
CA ASP A 85 -55.06 9.56 27.27
C ASP A 85 -53.77 9.04 26.65
N ALA A 86 -52.99 9.92 26.03
CA ALA A 86 -51.75 9.57 25.36
C ALA A 86 -50.74 8.97 26.37
N LEU A 87 -50.08 7.88 25.97
CA LEU A 87 -48.99 7.33 26.77
C LEU A 87 -47.85 8.33 26.86
N ILE A 88 -47.14 8.37 27.97
CA ILE A 88 -45.91 9.17 28.08
C ILE A 88 -44.72 8.28 27.79
N VAL A 89 -43.92 8.66 26.80
CA VAL A 89 -42.69 7.98 26.45
C VAL A 89 -41.53 8.88 26.83
N GLN A 90 -40.85 8.53 27.91
CA GLN A 90 -39.72 9.30 28.42
C GLN A 90 -38.44 8.89 27.69
N VAL A 91 -37.80 9.90 27.11
CA VAL A 91 -36.46 9.82 26.55
C VAL A 91 -35.46 9.95 27.69
N PRO A 92 -34.49 9.03 27.84
CA PRO A 92 -33.48 9.13 28.88
C PRO A 92 -32.69 10.42 28.71
N THR A 93 -32.62 11.26 29.76
CA THR A 93 -31.76 12.45 29.74
C THR A 93 -30.33 11.98 29.54
N GLN A 94 -29.70 12.36 28.42
CA GLN A 94 -28.25 12.46 28.37
C GLN A 94 -27.85 13.56 29.36
N ARG A 95 -27.72 13.21 30.64
CA ARG A 95 -26.99 14.07 31.57
C ARG A 95 -25.57 14.18 31.01
N ARG A 96 -25.29 15.32 30.38
CA ARG A 96 -23.98 15.96 30.53
C ARG A 96 -23.82 16.15 32.03
N VAL A 97 -23.16 15.18 32.65
CA VAL A 97 -22.68 15.35 34.00
C VAL A 97 -21.54 16.36 33.86
N GLU A 98 -21.86 17.64 33.98
CA GLU A 98 -20.93 18.61 34.54
C GLU A 98 -20.79 18.25 36.03
N THR A 99 -20.04 17.18 36.30
CA THR A 99 -19.38 17.04 37.58
C THR A 99 -17.99 17.63 37.37
N ASP A 100 -17.66 18.63 38.18
CA ASP A 100 -16.29 19.10 38.38
C ASP A 100 -15.34 17.99 38.91
N GLU A 101 -15.80 16.74 38.96
CA GLU A 101 -14.97 15.54 38.99
C GLU A 101 -15.56 14.51 38.02
N GLU A 102 -14.90 14.31 36.87
CA GLU A 102 -15.12 13.15 36.01
C GLU A 102 -14.98 11.89 36.89
N PRO A 103 -16.01 11.02 37.00
CA PRO A 103 -15.81 9.74 37.69
C PRO A 103 -14.72 9.00 36.92
N ALA A 104 -13.63 8.67 37.60
CA ALA A 104 -12.48 7.99 37.02
C ALA A 104 -12.97 6.72 36.29
N LEU A 105 -13.13 6.84 34.98
CA LEU A 105 -13.53 5.79 34.08
C LEU A 105 -12.51 4.65 34.29
N LYS A 106 -12.95 3.54 34.88
CA LYS A 106 -12.06 2.46 35.28
C LYS A 106 -11.45 1.81 34.04
N LYS A 107 -10.12 1.76 34.00
CA LYS A 107 -9.34 1.09 32.96
C LYS A 107 -9.79 -0.38 32.80
N PRO A 108 -9.69 -0.98 31.61
CA PRO A 108 -9.95 -2.41 31.44
C PRO A 108 -9.02 -3.23 32.35
N LYS A 109 -9.56 -4.30 32.97
CA LYS A 109 -8.84 -5.10 33.98
C LYS A 109 -7.57 -5.78 33.46
N THR A 110 -7.45 -5.99 32.15
CA THR A 110 -6.33 -6.68 31.48
C THR A 110 -5.38 -5.71 30.75
N SER A 111 -5.46 -4.41 31.05
CA SER A 111 -4.62 -3.39 30.42
C SER A 111 -3.32 -3.10 31.19
N THR A 112 -2.24 -2.85 30.46
CA THR A 112 -0.94 -2.41 30.96
C THR A 112 -0.84 -0.88 30.85
N VAL A 113 -0.53 -0.21 31.95
CA VAL A 113 -0.35 1.26 31.96
C VAL A 113 0.96 1.64 31.28
N ILE A 114 0.91 2.64 30.42
CA ILE A 114 2.09 3.19 29.74
C ILE A 114 2.69 4.27 30.63
N LYS A 115 4.02 4.18 30.82
CA LYS A 115 4.74 5.15 31.63
C LYS A 115 4.85 6.51 30.93
N ASP A 116 4.66 7.58 31.70
CA ASP A 116 4.81 8.96 31.22
C ASP A 116 6.17 9.23 30.57
N GLU A 117 7.24 8.61 31.06
CA GLU A 117 8.59 8.77 30.51
C GLU A 117 8.67 8.32 29.04
N HIS A 118 7.98 7.24 28.67
CA HIS A 118 7.92 6.77 27.28
C HIS A 118 7.16 7.76 26.40
N MET A 119 6.02 8.27 26.88
CA MET A 119 5.22 9.26 26.14
C MET A 119 5.98 10.56 25.90
N LYS A 120 6.76 11.03 26.88
CA LYS A 120 7.63 12.21 26.74
C LYS A 120 8.76 11.98 25.73
N SER A 121 9.40 10.81 25.77
CA SER A 121 10.46 10.42 24.81
C SER A 121 9.93 10.50 23.37
N ILE A 122 8.78 9.86 23.12
CA ILE A 122 8.12 9.85 21.82
C ILE A 122 7.73 11.27 21.39
N GLY A 123 7.14 12.06 22.31
CA GLY A 123 6.72 13.43 22.04
C GLY A 123 7.87 14.35 21.61
N HIS A 124 9.08 14.18 22.17
CA HIS A 124 10.25 14.95 21.74
C HIS A 124 10.69 14.58 20.33
N SER A 125 10.66 13.30 19.96
CA SER A 125 11.10 12.84 18.62
C SER A 125 10.06 13.08 17.52
N LEU A 126 8.80 13.35 17.88
CA LEU A 126 7.68 13.56 16.95
C LEU A 126 7.55 15.00 16.40
N ASP A 127 8.57 15.85 16.54
CA ASP A 127 8.56 17.21 15.97
C ASP A 127 8.69 17.18 14.43
N ILE A 128 7.57 16.92 13.75
CA ILE A 128 7.52 16.67 12.30
C ILE A 128 8.00 17.84 11.46
N ASP A 129 7.84 19.08 11.93
CA ASP A 129 8.28 20.26 11.20
C ASP A 129 9.81 20.30 11.03
N THR A 130 10.54 19.58 11.89
CA THR A 130 12.00 19.44 11.82
C THR A 130 12.47 18.24 10.99
N TRP A 131 11.55 17.36 10.59
CA TRP A 131 11.92 16.12 9.92
C TRP A 131 12.50 16.37 8.53
N GLN A 132 13.57 15.65 8.24
CA GLN A 132 14.19 15.57 6.93
C GLN A 132 14.15 14.14 6.43
N VAL A 133 14.32 13.94 5.12
CA VAL A 133 14.47 12.61 4.55
C VAL A 133 15.69 11.94 5.19
N GLY A 134 15.50 10.77 5.79
CA GLY A 134 16.54 10.10 6.57
C GLY A 134 15.99 9.30 7.74
N GLY A 135 16.90 8.84 8.59
CA GLY A 135 16.58 7.98 9.72
C GLY A 135 16.41 8.72 11.04
N ILE A 136 15.37 8.38 11.79
CA ILE A 136 15.10 8.93 13.13
C ILE A 136 14.70 7.83 14.11
N ALA A 137 15.03 8.03 15.39
CA ALA A 137 14.57 7.16 16.47
C ALA A 137 13.34 7.78 17.15
N LEU A 138 12.21 7.09 17.07
CA LEU A 138 10.93 7.60 17.59
C LEU A 138 10.54 7.08 18.97
N ASP A 139 11.26 6.08 19.50
CA ASP A 139 10.96 5.40 20.77
C ASP A 139 9.57 4.74 20.86
N ILE A 140 8.78 4.75 19.78
CA ILE A 140 7.46 4.10 19.72
C ILE A 140 7.58 2.59 20.00
N CYS A 141 8.72 1.97 19.66
CA CYS A 141 9.04 0.57 19.95
C CYS A 141 8.95 0.21 21.44
N ARG A 142 9.06 1.20 22.35
CA ARG A 142 8.90 1.00 23.80
C ARG A 142 7.45 0.74 24.22
N ILE A 143 6.48 0.98 23.32
CA ILE A 143 5.04 0.76 23.54
C ILE A 143 4.48 -0.23 22.52
N GLU A 144 4.85 -0.08 21.25
CA GLU A 144 4.49 -0.96 20.15
C GLU A 144 5.74 -1.72 19.69
N SER A 145 5.99 -2.89 20.27
CA SER A 145 7.24 -3.64 20.06
C SER A 145 7.53 -4.06 18.61
N ASP A 146 6.53 -4.03 17.73
CA ASP A 146 6.69 -4.27 16.29
C ASP A 146 6.99 -3.01 15.47
N PHE A 147 7.00 -1.83 16.09
CA PHE A 147 7.45 -0.58 15.47
C PHE A 147 9.00 -0.52 15.44
N PRO A 148 9.63 -0.07 14.34
CA PRO A 148 11.08 -0.09 14.24
C PRO A 148 11.76 0.90 15.20
N GLU A 149 12.91 0.51 15.76
CA GLU A 149 13.78 1.40 16.53
C GLU A 149 14.29 2.57 15.66
N TRP A 150 14.61 2.28 14.40
CA TRP A 150 15.04 3.25 13.40
C TRP A 150 13.99 3.37 12.30
N PHE A 151 13.31 4.51 12.28
CA PHE A 151 12.28 4.84 11.30
C PHE A 151 12.90 5.67 10.18
N TYR A 152 12.79 5.17 8.94
CA TYR A 152 13.21 5.93 7.77
C TYR A 152 12.07 6.84 7.27
N VAL A 153 12.25 8.15 7.44
CA VAL A 153 11.39 9.18 6.88
C VAL A 153 11.72 9.34 5.40
N ARG A 154 10.78 9.00 4.53
CA ARG A 154 10.84 9.30 3.10
C ARG A 154 10.06 10.57 2.78
N LYS A 155 10.30 11.15 1.60
CA LYS A 155 9.60 12.37 1.16
C LYS A 155 8.08 12.19 1.21
N GLU A 156 7.59 11.03 0.81
CA GLU A 156 6.15 10.72 0.81
C GLU A 156 5.59 10.61 2.23
N THR A 157 6.37 10.21 3.23
CA THR A 157 5.92 10.24 4.63
C THR A 157 5.59 11.67 5.05
N ILE A 158 6.49 12.62 4.76
CA ILE A 158 6.29 14.05 5.05
C ILE A 158 5.06 14.58 4.33
N ASP A 159 4.88 14.22 3.06
CA ASP A 159 3.73 14.69 2.26
C ASP A 159 2.40 14.08 2.75
N ILE A 160 2.39 12.78 3.08
CA ILE A 160 1.21 12.10 3.61
C ILE A 160 0.82 12.67 4.99
N ILE A 161 1.79 13.07 5.82
CA ILE A 161 1.48 13.77 7.08
C ILE A 161 0.71 15.07 6.80
N LYS A 162 1.17 15.89 5.85
CA LYS A 162 0.50 17.15 5.47
C LYS A 162 -0.91 16.92 4.91
N VAL A 163 -1.06 15.87 4.08
CA VAL A 163 -2.36 15.44 3.56
C VAL A 163 -3.30 15.05 4.71
N PHE A 164 -2.81 14.24 5.65
CA PHE A 164 -3.59 13.80 6.81
C PHE A 164 -3.99 14.98 7.70
N GLU A 165 -3.09 15.92 7.96
CA GLU A 165 -3.40 17.15 8.71
C GLU A 165 -4.51 17.98 8.04
N ALA A 166 -4.46 18.13 6.71
CA ALA A 166 -5.49 18.85 5.97
C ALA A 166 -6.86 18.14 6.07
N GLN A 167 -6.88 16.81 5.96
CA GLN A 167 -8.09 16.00 6.14
C GLN A 167 -8.65 16.09 7.56
N MET A 168 -7.79 16.05 8.57
CA MET A 168 -8.16 16.26 9.98
C MET A 168 -8.81 17.63 10.20
N LYS A 169 -8.24 18.71 9.64
CA LYS A 169 -8.80 20.07 9.71
C LYS A 169 -10.16 20.17 9.01
N ALA A 170 -10.35 19.42 7.93
CA ALA A 170 -11.61 19.32 7.20
C ALA A 170 -12.62 18.33 7.85
N ASN A 171 -12.28 17.72 8.98
CA ASN A 171 -13.05 16.68 9.65
C ASN A 171 -13.37 15.46 8.76
N LEU A 172 -12.48 15.13 7.81
CA LEU A 172 -12.59 13.97 6.94
C LEU A 172 -11.88 12.75 7.55
N ASN A 173 -12.41 11.57 7.27
CA ASN A 173 -11.81 10.29 7.61
C ASN A 173 -10.87 9.85 6.50
N THR A 174 -9.78 9.20 6.86
CA THR A 174 -8.71 8.84 5.92
C THR A 174 -8.56 7.34 5.82
N VAL A 175 -8.52 6.81 4.60
CA VAL A 175 -8.18 5.41 4.34
C VAL A 175 -6.83 5.35 3.64
N LEU A 176 -5.81 4.85 4.34
CA LEU A 176 -4.52 4.56 3.73
C LEU A 176 -4.64 3.30 2.87
N ILE A 177 -4.43 3.48 1.56
CA ILE A 177 -4.44 2.40 0.58
C ILE A 177 -3.04 2.20 -0.02
N GLY A 178 -2.84 1.07 -0.69
CA GLY A 178 -1.59 0.72 -1.38
C GLY A 178 -1.21 -0.74 -1.15
N THR A 179 -0.20 -1.22 -1.87
CA THR A 179 0.20 -2.63 -1.84
C THR A 179 0.65 -3.08 -0.43
N PRO A 180 0.44 -4.35 -0.03
CA PRO A 180 1.00 -4.85 1.21
C PRO A 180 2.53 -4.69 1.26
N GLY A 181 3.05 -4.06 2.32
CA GLY A 181 4.50 -3.90 2.53
C GLY A 181 5.03 -2.49 2.27
N VAL A 182 4.18 -1.56 1.83
CA VAL A 182 4.56 -0.14 1.62
C VAL A 182 4.65 0.71 2.89
N GLY A 183 4.30 0.18 4.07
CA GLY A 183 4.42 0.89 5.36
C GLY A 183 3.13 1.49 5.93
N LYS A 184 1.95 1.14 5.42
CA LYS A 184 0.65 1.68 5.90
C LYS A 184 0.42 1.49 7.41
N SER A 185 0.61 0.27 7.91
CA SER A 185 0.46 -0.03 9.34
C SER A 185 1.39 0.81 10.22
N MET A 186 2.62 1.04 9.75
CA MET A 186 3.59 1.88 10.42
C MET A 186 3.11 3.34 10.47
N LEU A 187 2.51 3.85 9.38
CA LEU A 187 1.92 5.19 9.36
C LEU A 187 0.69 5.32 10.28
N VAL A 188 -0.15 4.29 10.41
CA VAL A 188 -1.29 4.33 11.35
C VAL A 188 -0.82 4.42 12.79
N VAL A 189 0.17 3.62 13.18
CA VAL A 189 0.77 3.70 14.51
C VAL A 189 1.38 5.08 14.73
N LEU A 190 2.17 5.58 13.78
CA LEU A 190 2.77 6.91 13.85
C LEU A 190 1.70 8.01 14.02
N PHE A 191 0.63 7.96 13.23
CA PHE A 191 -0.44 8.94 13.29
C PHE A 191 -1.26 8.86 14.57
N ALA A 192 -1.43 7.69 15.17
CA ALA A 192 -2.07 7.59 16.48
C ALA A 192 -1.30 8.37 17.55
N PHE A 193 0.04 8.25 17.59
CA PHE A 193 0.86 9.03 18.51
C PHE A 193 0.89 10.51 18.16
N TYR A 194 0.94 10.86 16.86
CA TYR A 194 0.85 12.25 16.39
C TYR A 194 -0.44 12.94 16.89
N ILE A 195 -1.59 12.29 16.69
CA ILE A 195 -2.90 12.82 17.11
C ILE A 195 -2.93 12.99 18.64
N ALA A 196 -2.41 12.01 19.39
CA ALA A 196 -2.41 12.08 20.85
C ALA A 196 -1.46 13.14 21.42
N LEU A 197 -0.24 13.23 20.89
CA LEU A 197 0.83 14.02 21.49
C LEU A 197 0.90 15.44 20.94
N LEU A 198 0.63 15.65 19.65
CA LEU A 198 0.71 16.97 19.01
C LEU A 198 -0.67 17.62 18.85
N GLN A 199 -1.68 16.86 18.43
CA GLN A 199 -3.05 17.38 18.31
C GLN A 199 -3.82 17.36 19.64
N LYS A 200 -3.24 16.76 20.69
CA LYS A 200 -3.82 16.68 22.05
C LYS A 200 -5.23 16.06 22.08
N LYS A 201 -5.50 15.12 21.18
CA LYS A 201 -6.78 14.41 21.12
C LYS A 201 -6.64 13.01 21.73
N ARG A 202 -7.74 12.50 22.31
CA ARG A 202 -7.78 11.10 22.76
C ARG A 202 -7.79 10.17 21.55
N VAL A 203 -7.05 9.06 21.62
CA VAL A 203 -6.93 8.11 20.50
C VAL A 203 -7.18 6.69 20.99
N VAL A 204 -7.90 5.92 20.19
CA VAL A 204 -7.96 4.46 20.28
C VAL A 204 -7.32 3.88 19.03
N LEU A 205 -6.16 3.25 19.17
CA LEU A 205 -5.52 2.48 18.11
C LEU A 205 -5.89 1.01 18.28
N PHE A 206 -6.68 0.47 17.33
CA PHE A 206 -7.12 -0.92 17.32
C PHE A 206 -6.49 -1.65 16.14
N ARG A 207 -5.70 -2.68 16.41
CA ARG A 207 -4.84 -3.33 15.41
C ARG A 207 -5.12 -4.82 15.33
N LYS A 208 -5.35 -5.34 14.12
CA LYS A 208 -5.40 -6.77 13.81
C LYS A 208 -4.02 -7.23 13.33
N GLN A 209 -3.30 -7.95 14.18
CA GLN A 209 -1.95 -8.44 13.90
C GLN A 209 -1.98 -9.93 13.50
N LYS A 210 -1.42 -10.23 12.33
CA LYS A 210 -1.39 -11.61 11.81
C LYS A 210 -0.62 -12.53 12.78
N GLY A 211 -1.29 -13.57 13.27
CA GLY A 211 -0.71 -14.54 14.20
C GLY A 211 -0.68 -14.12 15.67
N LYS A 212 -1.09 -12.88 16.00
CA LYS A 212 -1.15 -12.36 17.37
C LYS A 212 -2.57 -11.99 17.83
N GLY A 213 -3.52 -11.83 16.90
CA GLY A 213 -4.90 -11.46 17.25
C GLY A 213 -5.11 -9.95 17.18
N PHE A 214 -5.94 -9.40 18.06
CA PHE A 214 -6.17 -7.95 18.13
C PHE A 214 -5.47 -7.34 19.33
N SER A 215 -4.98 -6.12 19.16
CA SER A 215 -4.46 -5.30 20.25
C SER A 215 -5.14 -3.93 20.23
N MET A 216 -5.21 -3.30 21.40
CA MET A 216 -5.81 -2.00 21.60
C MET A 216 -4.88 -1.11 22.42
N LEU A 217 -4.62 0.07 21.90
CA LEU A 217 -3.81 1.10 22.56
C LEU A 217 -4.69 2.33 22.74
N TYR A 218 -4.88 2.74 23.99
CA TYR A 218 -5.56 3.98 24.33
C TYR A 218 -4.54 5.05 24.72
N LEU A 219 -4.65 6.23 24.10
CA LEU A 219 -3.76 7.36 24.32
C LEU A 219 -4.57 8.59 24.72
N ASP A 220 -4.38 9.04 25.96
CA ASP A 220 -4.83 10.33 26.46
C ASP A 220 -3.65 11.02 27.14
N ALA A 221 -2.86 11.73 26.34
CA ALA A 221 -1.62 12.35 26.80
C ALA A 221 -1.86 13.54 27.74
N GLU A 222 -3.01 14.23 27.61
CA GLU A 222 -3.36 15.37 28.46
C GLU A 222 -3.66 14.90 29.89
N LYS A 223 -4.48 13.86 30.02
CA LYS A 223 -4.84 13.27 31.32
C LYS A 223 -3.83 12.24 31.81
N LYS A 224 -2.74 12.02 31.07
CA LYS A 224 -1.71 11.00 31.36
C LYS A 224 -2.32 9.61 31.56
N ASN A 225 -3.34 9.33 30.77
CA ASN A 225 -4.10 8.10 30.85
C ASN A 225 -3.86 7.29 29.57
N CYS A 226 -2.68 6.69 29.48
CA CYS A 226 -2.28 5.84 28.37
C CYS A 226 -2.17 4.39 28.84
N TRP A 227 -2.73 3.45 28.09
CA TRP A 227 -2.66 2.03 28.41
C TRP A 227 -2.80 1.17 27.15
N ARG A 228 -2.32 -0.07 27.25
CA ARG A 228 -2.28 -1.07 26.18
C ARG A 228 -2.97 -2.35 26.61
N MET A 229 -3.67 -2.99 25.68
CA MET A 229 -4.25 -4.32 25.83
C MET A 229 -3.78 -5.18 24.65
N ASP A 230 -3.02 -6.25 24.93
CA ASP A 230 -2.38 -7.07 23.90
C ASP A 230 -3.32 -8.11 23.27
N ASP A 231 -4.30 -8.61 24.05
CA ASP A 231 -5.28 -9.63 23.64
C ASP A 231 -6.69 -9.03 23.60
N ALA A 232 -6.85 -7.94 22.84
CA ALA A 232 -8.13 -7.28 22.67
C ALA A 232 -9.11 -8.15 21.87
N LEU A 233 -10.39 -7.89 22.07
CA LEU A 233 -11.51 -8.40 21.28
C LEU A 233 -12.23 -7.24 20.59
N ILE A 234 -13.00 -7.53 19.54
CA ILE A 234 -13.82 -6.51 18.88
C ILE A 234 -14.87 -5.98 19.86
N GLU A 235 -15.42 -6.86 20.69
CA GLU A 235 -16.40 -6.59 21.73
C GLU A 235 -15.90 -5.56 22.75
N ASP A 236 -14.58 -5.47 22.98
CA ASP A 236 -14.00 -4.50 23.91
C ASP A 236 -14.23 -3.05 23.44
N LEU A 237 -14.32 -2.82 22.12
CA LEU A 237 -14.69 -1.50 21.58
C LEU A 237 -16.13 -1.12 21.98
N TYR A 238 -17.03 -2.09 22.07
CA TYR A 238 -18.42 -1.88 22.45
C TYR A 238 -18.59 -1.74 23.96
N LEU A 239 -17.96 -2.64 24.73
CA LEU A 239 -18.00 -2.64 26.20
C LEU A 239 -17.48 -1.33 26.80
N HIS A 240 -16.51 -0.71 26.14
CA HIS A 240 -15.90 0.54 26.56
C HIS A 240 -16.32 1.73 25.68
N ARG A 241 -17.43 1.64 24.94
CA ARG A 241 -17.89 2.70 24.03
C ARG A 241 -18.00 4.06 24.72
N GLN A 242 -18.56 4.11 25.92
CA GLN A 242 -18.66 5.36 26.71
C GLN A 242 -17.29 5.92 27.09
N TYR A 243 -16.32 5.04 27.39
CA TYR A 243 -14.94 5.42 27.68
C TYR A 243 -14.26 6.04 26.45
N PHE A 244 -14.57 5.52 25.26
CA PHE A 244 -14.00 5.97 23.99
C PHE A 244 -14.78 7.10 23.31
N MET A 245 -15.86 7.60 23.93
CA MET A 245 -16.64 8.70 23.35
C MET A 245 -15.77 9.94 23.16
N GLY A 246 -15.70 10.40 21.90
CA GLY A 246 -14.89 11.55 21.49
C GLY A 246 -13.39 11.26 21.32
N ALA A 247 -12.97 9.99 21.38
CA ALA A 247 -11.64 9.58 20.96
C ALA A 247 -11.61 9.34 19.44
N GLU A 248 -10.50 9.70 18.80
CA GLU A 248 -10.25 9.40 17.39
C GLU A 248 -9.88 7.92 17.25
N LEU A 249 -10.63 7.18 16.43
CA LEU A 249 -10.42 5.74 16.24
C LEU A 249 -9.48 5.48 15.05
N CYS A 250 -8.33 4.87 15.32
CA CYS A 250 -7.33 4.47 14.32
C CYS A 250 -7.34 2.94 14.16
N LEU A 251 -7.52 2.46 12.94
CA LEU A 251 -7.70 1.04 12.61
C LEU A 251 -6.54 0.54 11.74
N ASP A 252 -5.91 -0.56 12.15
CA ASP A 252 -4.82 -1.20 11.40
C ASP A 252 -5.08 -2.71 11.17
N GLY A 253 -4.75 -3.18 9.97
CA GLY A 253 -4.82 -4.61 9.63
C GLY A 253 -6.22 -5.16 9.36
N LEU A 254 -7.26 -4.32 9.42
CA LEU A 254 -8.64 -4.68 9.13
C LEU A 254 -8.94 -4.63 7.63
N ARG A 255 -9.76 -5.58 7.15
CA ARG A 255 -10.33 -5.54 5.79
C ARG A 255 -11.61 -4.71 5.79
N TYR A 256 -12.02 -4.23 4.62
CA TYR A 256 -13.31 -3.56 4.46
C TYR A 256 -14.47 -4.37 5.08
N ASN A 257 -14.56 -5.68 4.79
CA ASN A 257 -15.61 -6.53 5.36
C ASN A 257 -15.54 -6.65 6.91
N ASP A 258 -14.35 -6.54 7.50
CA ASP A 258 -14.20 -6.54 8.97
C ASP A 258 -14.86 -5.27 9.57
N VAL A 259 -14.69 -4.12 8.88
CA VAL A 259 -15.29 -2.83 9.26
C VAL A 259 -16.79 -2.80 8.96
N GLU A 260 -17.22 -3.26 7.79
CA GLU A 260 -18.62 -3.28 7.35
C GLU A 260 -19.50 -4.14 8.28
N SER A 261 -18.99 -5.30 8.71
CA SER A 261 -19.69 -6.16 9.67
C SER A 261 -19.85 -5.53 11.07
N HIS A 262 -19.05 -4.52 11.41
CA HIS A 262 -19.07 -3.82 12.70
C HIS A 262 -19.26 -2.31 12.53
N PHE A 263 -19.99 -1.92 11.47
CA PHE A 263 -20.04 -0.53 10.98
C PHE A 263 -20.45 0.48 12.06
N GLY A 264 -21.40 0.13 12.95
CA GLY A 264 -21.88 1.03 14.01
C GLY A 264 -20.79 1.57 14.95
N MET A 265 -19.70 0.82 15.15
CA MET A 265 -18.54 1.24 15.96
C MET A 265 -17.33 1.54 15.08
N MET A 266 -16.95 0.60 14.21
CA MET A 266 -15.74 0.74 13.40
C MET A 266 -15.88 1.74 12.26
N GLY A 267 -17.10 1.98 11.75
CA GLY A 267 -17.37 2.95 10.68
C GLY A 267 -17.12 4.41 11.08
N LYS A 268 -16.91 4.69 12.37
CA LYS A 268 -16.55 6.01 12.91
C LYS A 268 -15.03 6.23 13.00
N PHE A 269 -14.25 5.44 12.26
CA PHE A 269 -12.80 5.58 12.25
C PHE A 269 -12.38 6.96 11.77
N ARG A 270 -11.32 7.51 12.36
CA ARG A 270 -10.59 8.65 11.80
C ARG A 270 -9.63 8.22 10.72
N LEU A 271 -8.93 7.12 10.97
CA LEU A 271 -7.86 6.60 10.12
C LEU A 271 -7.98 5.08 10.00
N LEU A 272 -7.90 4.56 8.78
CA LEU A 272 -7.91 3.13 8.50
C LEU A 272 -6.75 2.79 7.55
N ALA A 273 -5.94 1.80 7.88
CA ALA A 273 -5.08 1.13 6.90
C ALA A 273 -5.64 -0.24 6.55
N THR A 274 -5.90 -0.47 5.27
CA THR A 274 -6.36 -1.77 4.78
C THR A 274 -5.43 -2.34 3.71
N SER A 275 -5.29 -3.66 3.66
CA SER A 275 -4.42 -4.35 2.70
C SER A 275 -5.05 -4.55 1.31
N ALA A 276 -6.33 -4.23 1.18
CA ALA A 276 -7.12 -4.34 -0.05
C ALA A 276 -7.61 -2.94 -0.47
N GLN A 277 -8.27 -2.86 -1.62
CA GLN A 277 -9.00 -1.65 -2.00
C GLN A 277 -10.14 -1.37 -1.02
N TYR A 278 -10.46 -0.10 -0.82
CA TYR A 278 -11.65 0.30 -0.08
C TYR A 278 -12.72 0.68 -1.11
N PRO A 279 -13.80 -0.10 -1.26
CA PRO A 279 -14.86 0.21 -2.21
C PRO A 279 -15.66 1.41 -1.69
N LEU A 280 -15.20 2.63 -2.02
CA LEU A 280 -15.92 3.87 -1.71
C LEU A 280 -17.28 3.88 -2.41
N LYS A 281 -18.33 4.14 -1.63
CA LYS A 281 -19.67 4.45 -2.14
C LYS A 281 -19.82 5.96 -2.32
N ASP A 282 -20.78 6.40 -3.13
CA ASP A 282 -20.99 7.84 -3.38
C ASP A 282 -21.22 8.63 -2.08
N ASP A 283 -21.97 8.07 -1.14
CA ASP A 283 -22.23 8.69 0.18
C ASP A 283 -20.95 8.76 1.05
N ASP A 284 -19.99 7.85 0.85
CA ASP A 284 -18.71 7.89 1.57
C ASP A 284 -17.86 9.09 1.13
N LEU A 285 -18.01 9.56 -0.12
CA LEU A 285 -17.23 10.69 -0.66
C LEU A 285 -17.51 12.02 0.05
N VAL A 286 -18.52 12.11 0.89
CA VAL A 286 -18.76 13.30 1.72
C VAL A 286 -17.84 13.31 2.95
N VAL A 287 -17.46 12.14 3.46
CA VAL A 287 -16.83 12.00 4.78
C VAL A 287 -15.50 11.24 4.77
N ILE A 288 -15.21 10.43 3.75
CA ILE A 288 -14.02 9.58 3.64
C ILE A 288 -13.19 9.99 2.42
N ARG A 289 -11.87 9.96 2.57
CA ARG A 289 -10.91 10.10 1.48
C ARG A 289 -9.92 8.95 1.51
N GLU A 290 -9.67 8.35 0.35
CA GLU A 290 -8.53 7.47 0.16
C GLU A 290 -7.24 8.29 0.07
N CYS A 291 -6.17 7.76 0.64
CA CYS A 291 -4.83 8.32 0.57
C CYS A 291 -3.85 7.20 0.22
N LEU A 292 -3.23 7.29 -0.96
CA LEU A 292 -2.26 6.31 -1.41
C LEU A 292 -0.95 6.42 -0.62
N VAL A 293 -0.45 5.28 -0.17
CA VAL A 293 0.93 5.11 0.29
C VAL A 293 1.70 4.40 -0.81
N PRO A 294 2.52 5.11 -1.61
CA PRO A 294 3.15 4.51 -2.78
C PRO A 294 4.33 3.60 -2.39
N PHE A 295 4.74 2.76 -3.33
CA PHE A 295 5.89 1.86 -3.13
C PHE A 295 7.19 2.61 -2.81
N TRP A 296 8.18 1.87 -2.31
CA TRP A 296 9.48 2.41 -1.91
C TRP A 296 10.40 2.57 -3.11
N SER A 297 11.03 3.73 -3.25
CA SER A 297 12.03 3.93 -4.30
C SER A 297 13.30 3.10 -4.02
N LEU A 298 14.07 2.81 -5.07
CA LEU A 298 15.38 2.18 -4.92
C LEU A 298 16.32 3.00 -4.01
N SER A 299 16.28 4.34 -4.11
CA SER A 299 17.09 5.22 -3.26
C SER A 299 16.74 5.08 -1.79
N ASP A 300 15.45 5.01 -1.44
CA ASP A 300 15.02 4.84 -0.05
C ASP A 300 15.46 3.47 0.50
N LEU A 301 15.29 2.41 -0.30
CA LEU A 301 15.69 1.05 0.08
C LEU A 301 17.21 0.92 0.22
N ASN A 302 17.99 1.59 -0.64
CA ASN A 302 19.45 1.64 -0.52
C ASN A 302 19.89 2.37 0.75
N ALA A 303 19.18 3.42 1.17
CA ALA A 303 19.46 4.10 2.44
C ALA A 303 19.19 3.18 3.64
N ILE A 304 18.12 2.38 3.59
CA ILE A 304 17.84 1.35 4.60
C ILE A 304 18.92 0.27 4.61
N GLY A 305 19.33 -0.22 3.44
CA GLY A 305 20.41 -1.19 3.30
C GLY A 305 21.73 -0.68 3.87
N THR A 306 22.05 0.59 3.61
CA THR A 306 23.22 1.28 4.17
C THR A 306 23.17 1.33 5.69
N HIS A 307 22.02 1.69 6.27
CA HIS A 307 21.84 1.70 7.73
C HIS A 307 21.97 0.31 8.37
N ARG A 308 21.60 -0.75 7.62
CA ARG A 308 21.76 -2.14 8.04
C ARG A 308 23.17 -2.70 7.79
N GLU A 309 24.09 -1.87 7.28
CA GLU A 309 25.45 -2.27 6.92
C GLU A 309 25.50 -3.40 5.88
N TRP A 310 24.47 -3.48 5.03
CA TRP A 310 24.44 -4.46 3.94
C TRP A 310 25.38 -4.03 2.81
N PRO A 311 26.22 -4.95 2.30
CA PRO A 311 27.00 -4.70 1.09
C PRO A 311 26.12 -4.27 -0.09
N GLU A 312 26.67 -3.48 -1.01
CA GLU A 312 25.92 -2.98 -2.18
C GLU A 312 25.31 -4.11 -3.02
N HIS A 313 26.04 -5.23 -3.20
CA HIS A 313 25.53 -6.39 -3.94
C HIS A 313 24.32 -7.04 -3.24
N GLU A 314 24.32 -7.12 -1.91
CA GLU A 314 23.19 -7.67 -1.15
C GLU A 314 21.95 -6.77 -1.29
N ASN A 315 22.13 -5.44 -1.30
CA ASN A 315 21.04 -4.49 -1.55
C ASN A 315 20.43 -4.66 -2.94
N LYS A 316 21.29 -4.77 -3.96
CA LYS A 316 20.87 -5.04 -5.35
C LYS A 316 20.09 -6.34 -5.45
N ASP A 317 20.57 -7.41 -4.84
CA ASP A 317 19.90 -8.71 -4.82
C ASP A 317 18.54 -8.64 -4.11
N ARG A 318 18.48 -8.02 -2.93
CA ARG A 318 17.21 -7.83 -2.21
C ARG A 318 16.21 -7.03 -3.05
N TYR A 319 16.65 -5.98 -3.73
CA TYR A 319 15.79 -5.17 -4.60
C TYR A 319 15.33 -5.95 -5.84
N PHE A 320 16.21 -6.74 -6.46
CA PHE A 320 15.88 -7.59 -7.61
C PHE A 320 14.66 -8.48 -7.35
N TYR A 321 14.58 -9.07 -6.15
CA TYR A 321 13.40 -9.84 -5.74
C TYR A 321 12.24 -8.96 -5.28
N SER A 322 12.49 -8.00 -4.39
CA SER A 322 11.39 -7.30 -3.69
C SER A 322 10.77 -6.14 -4.47
N GLY A 323 11.48 -5.54 -5.42
CA GLY A 323 11.14 -4.24 -5.98
C GLY A 323 10.91 -3.19 -4.88
N GLY A 324 9.89 -2.34 -5.04
CA GLY A 324 9.53 -1.32 -4.04
C GLY A 324 8.82 -1.84 -2.77
N ASN A 325 8.85 -3.14 -2.49
CA ASN A 325 8.18 -3.74 -1.34
C ASN A 325 9.12 -3.88 -0.14
N LEU A 326 9.05 -2.93 0.80
CA LEU A 326 9.92 -2.93 1.99
C LEU A 326 9.83 -4.23 2.80
N ARG A 327 8.64 -4.80 2.97
CA ARG A 327 8.49 -6.07 3.73
C ARG A 327 9.28 -7.19 3.06
N ALA A 328 9.17 -7.34 1.74
CA ALA A 328 9.91 -8.36 1.00
C ALA A 328 11.42 -8.06 1.01
N PHE A 329 11.81 -6.79 0.87
CA PHE A 329 13.21 -6.34 0.91
C PHE A 329 13.90 -6.72 2.23
N LEU A 330 13.22 -6.50 3.36
CA LEU A 330 13.71 -6.87 4.70
C LEU A 330 13.72 -8.40 4.92
N SER A 331 12.76 -9.14 4.34
CA SER A 331 12.64 -10.61 4.53
C SER A 331 13.72 -11.42 3.81
N GLY A 332 14.44 -10.80 2.87
CA GLY A 332 15.50 -11.44 2.10
C GLY A 332 14.98 -12.29 0.93
N GLU A 333 15.93 -12.75 0.12
CA GLU A 333 15.70 -13.40 -1.17
C GLU A 333 14.74 -14.60 -1.06
N GLY A 334 15.03 -15.58 -0.20
CA GLY A 334 14.33 -16.87 -0.22
C GLY A 334 12.81 -16.73 0.03
N HIS A 335 12.43 -15.81 0.93
CA HIS A 335 11.03 -15.51 1.19
C HIS A 335 10.40 -14.69 0.06
N ALA A 336 11.10 -13.67 -0.46
CA ALA A 336 10.59 -12.83 -1.55
C ALA A 336 10.37 -13.64 -2.83
N GLY A 337 11.37 -14.43 -3.27
CA GLY A 337 11.29 -15.29 -4.44
C GLY A 337 10.17 -16.32 -4.33
N THR A 338 10.08 -17.05 -3.22
CA THR A 338 9.00 -18.03 -2.99
C THR A 338 7.61 -17.38 -3.04
N SER A 339 7.47 -16.17 -2.51
CA SER A 339 6.20 -15.42 -2.55
C SER A 339 5.82 -15.04 -3.98
N ILE A 340 6.79 -14.60 -4.77
CA ILE A 340 6.59 -14.23 -6.18
C ILE A 340 6.23 -15.46 -7.00
N ASP A 341 6.98 -16.56 -6.89
CA ASP A 341 6.71 -17.80 -7.63
C ASP A 341 5.29 -18.32 -7.35
N LYS A 342 4.85 -18.24 -6.09
CA LYS A 342 3.47 -18.62 -5.71
C LYS A 342 2.41 -17.72 -6.34
N ALA A 343 2.69 -16.42 -6.49
CA ALA A 343 1.79 -15.49 -7.15
C ALA A 343 1.76 -15.72 -8.67
N ILE A 344 2.93 -15.90 -9.29
CA ILE A 344 3.07 -16.13 -10.74
C ILE A 344 2.41 -17.44 -11.19
N ARG A 345 2.52 -18.52 -10.41
CA ARG A 345 1.84 -19.80 -10.70
C ARG A 345 0.31 -19.68 -10.80
N ARG A 346 -0.26 -18.57 -10.32
CA ARG A 346 -1.70 -18.29 -10.36
C ARG A 346 -2.08 -17.28 -11.44
N VAL A 347 -1.11 -16.74 -12.18
CA VAL A 347 -1.35 -15.87 -13.34
C VAL A 347 -1.53 -16.77 -14.55
N VAL A 348 -2.74 -16.82 -15.09
CA VAL A 348 -3.02 -17.48 -16.38
C VAL A 348 -2.88 -16.48 -17.53
N PRO A 349 -2.64 -16.92 -18.78
CA PRO A 349 -2.50 -15.99 -19.92
C PRO A 349 -3.67 -15.01 -20.11
N ASN A 350 -4.90 -15.43 -19.79
CA ASN A 350 -6.07 -14.55 -19.83
C ASN A 350 -6.03 -13.43 -18.76
N ASP A 351 -5.30 -13.62 -17.68
CA ASP A 351 -5.09 -12.61 -16.63
C ASP A 351 -3.90 -11.68 -16.95
N ALA A 352 -3.10 -11.97 -17.97
CA ALA A 352 -1.92 -11.19 -18.30
C ALA A 352 -2.27 -9.75 -18.70
N GLU A 353 -3.42 -9.54 -19.34
CA GLU A 353 -3.92 -8.21 -19.67
C GLU A 353 -4.30 -7.40 -18.42
N LEU A 354 -4.69 -8.07 -17.33
CA LEU A 354 -4.96 -7.43 -16.04
C LEU A 354 -3.69 -6.85 -15.41
N LEU A 355 -2.49 -7.32 -15.78
CA LEU A 355 -1.23 -6.74 -15.28
C LEU A 355 -1.07 -5.28 -15.75
N ASN A 356 -1.68 -4.93 -16.87
CA ASN A 356 -1.62 -3.60 -17.46
C ASN A 356 -2.72 -2.64 -16.96
N THR A 357 -3.78 -3.15 -16.34
CA THR A 357 -4.87 -2.28 -15.87
C THR A 357 -4.39 -1.34 -14.76
N GLN A 358 -4.82 -0.08 -14.82
CA GLN A 358 -4.55 0.93 -13.79
C GLN A 358 -5.27 0.61 -12.48
N TYR A 359 -6.47 0.04 -12.58
CA TYR A 359 -7.27 -0.38 -11.45
C TYR A 359 -7.02 -1.87 -11.20
N GLY A 360 -6.69 -2.20 -9.96
CA GLY A 360 -7.02 -3.53 -9.47
C GLY A 360 -8.53 -3.65 -9.59
N GLY A 361 -9.04 -4.41 -10.56
CA GLY A 361 -10.34 -5.01 -10.29
C GLY A 361 -10.20 -5.81 -9.01
N ALA A 362 -11.28 -6.01 -8.25
CA ALA A 362 -11.37 -6.98 -7.17
C ALA A 362 -11.15 -8.41 -7.72
N SER A 363 -9.97 -8.65 -8.25
CA SER A 363 -9.60 -9.85 -8.96
C SER A 363 -9.27 -10.88 -7.91
N VAL A 364 -9.94 -12.01 -8.00
CA VAL A 364 -9.62 -13.20 -7.23
C VAL A 364 -8.20 -13.71 -7.59
N SER A 365 -7.61 -13.21 -8.69
CA SER A 365 -6.25 -13.53 -9.11
C SER A 365 -5.21 -12.80 -8.26
N GLN A 366 -4.12 -13.49 -7.88
CA GLN A 366 -3.07 -12.95 -7.00
C GLN A 366 -2.18 -11.88 -7.67
N VAL A 367 -2.66 -11.27 -8.76
CA VAL A 367 -1.96 -10.24 -9.53
C VAL A 367 -1.62 -9.02 -8.65
N ASP A 368 -2.46 -8.70 -7.66
CA ASP A 368 -2.19 -7.60 -6.70
C ASP A 368 -1.02 -7.87 -5.74
N ARG A 369 -0.53 -9.12 -5.67
CA ARG A 369 0.71 -9.42 -4.94
C ARG A 369 1.96 -9.08 -5.75
N LEU A 370 1.83 -8.96 -7.07
CA LEU A 370 2.92 -8.60 -7.99
C LEU A 370 2.93 -7.10 -8.28
N ARG A 371 1.76 -6.47 -8.35
CA ARG A 371 1.62 -5.05 -8.65
C ARG A 371 1.86 -4.16 -7.43
N MET A 372 2.48 -3.03 -7.70
CA MET A 372 2.73 -1.94 -6.79
C MET A 372 2.16 -0.65 -7.38
N THR A 373 1.58 0.18 -6.52
CA THR A 373 1.00 1.46 -6.93
C THR A 373 1.95 2.59 -6.57
N GLY A 374 2.34 3.38 -7.56
CA GLY A 374 3.13 4.59 -7.42
C GLY A 374 2.31 5.83 -7.77
N ILE A 375 2.94 6.99 -7.71
CA ILE A 375 2.34 8.29 -8.05
C ILE A 375 3.14 8.90 -9.20
N GLN A 376 2.45 9.50 -10.17
CA GLN A 376 3.07 10.27 -11.25
C GLN A 376 4.08 11.29 -10.70
N ALA A 377 5.22 11.43 -11.37
CA ALA A 377 6.28 12.37 -11.01
C ALA A 377 5.89 13.86 -11.18
N ASN A 378 4.66 14.15 -11.67
CA ASN A 378 4.13 15.50 -11.85
C ASN A 378 4.24 16.35 -10.57
N ASP A 379 4.17 17.68 -10.75
CA ASP A 379 4.46 18.74 -9.76
C ASP A 379 4.62 18.26 -8.31
N HIS A 380 5.87 18.27 -7.83
CA HIS A 380 6.24 17.84 -6.48
C HIS A 380 5.51 18.59 -5.37
N ARG A 381 4.83 19.70 -5.65
CA ARG A 381 4.06 20.49 -4.68
C ARG A 381 2.59 20.11 -4.59
N ASP A 382 2.03 19.41 -5.58
CA ASP A 382 0.63 19.02 -5.53
C ASP A 382 0.44 17.80 -4.61
N LEU A 383 -0.14 18.02 -3.43
CA LEU A 383 -0.46 16.95 -2.48
C LEU A 383 -1.73 16.18 -2.88
N ASN A 384 -2.56 16.70 -3.80
CA ASN A 384 -3.78 15.99 -4.23
C ASN A 384 -3.47 14.70 -4.99
N LYS A 385 -2.24 14.52 -5.48
CA LYS A 385 -1.79 13.28 -6.10
C LYS A 385 -1.83 12.06 -5.17
N TYR A 386 -1.81 12.27 -3.85
CA TYR A 386 -2.01 11.18 -2.88
C TYR A 386 -3.49 10.82 -2.72
N LEU A 387 -4.42 11.68 -3.15
CA LEU A 387 -5.86 11.56 -2.92
C LEU A 387 -6.66 11.22 -4.18
N SER A 388 -6.09 11.46 -5.36
CA SER A 388 -6.78 11.27 -6.63
C SER A 388 -6.14 10.14 -7.44
N ASP A 389 -6.94 9.12 -7.66
CA ASP A 389 -6.66 7.91 -8.43
C ASP A 389 -6.11 8.16 -9.85
N ARG A 390 -6.51 9.26 -10.50
CA ARG A 390 -5.99 9.68 -11.81
C ARG A 390 -4.46 9.87 -11.85
N HIS A 391 -3.83 10.07 -10.68
CA HIS A 391 -2.38 10.23 -10.55
C HIS A 391 -1.66 8.92 -10.18
N TRP A 392 -2.40 7.86 -9.90
CA TRP A 392 -1.85 6.59 -9.44
C TRP A 392 -1.53 5.67 -10.61
N ILE A 393 -0.39 4.99 -10.53
CA ILE A 393 0.07 4.08 -11.59
C ILE A 393 0.42 2.74 -10.97
N CYS A 394 -0.23 1.69 -11.46
CA CYS A 394 0.09 0.32 -11.09
C CYS A 394 1.16 -0.27 -12.03
N VAL A 395 2.23 -0.80 -11.45
CA VAL A 395 3.38 -1.41 -12.13
C VAL A 395 3.89 -2.62 -11.35
N ILE A 396 4.68 -3.49 -11.99
CA ILE A 396 5.44 -4.52 -11.29
C ILE A 396 6.88 -4.02 -11.17
N THR A 397 7.34 -3.81 -9.94
CA THR A 397 8.69 -3.25 -9.67
C THR A 397 9.75 -4.31 -9.44
N SER A 398 9.36 -5.57 -9.22
CA SER A 398 10.29 -6.69 -9.02
C SER A 398 10.80 -7.19 -10.38
N GLU A 399 12.10 -7.08 -10.59
CA GLU A 399 12.73 -7.59 -11.80
C GLU A 399 12.63 -9.12 -11.88
N TYR A 400 12.80 -9.82 -10.76
CA TYR A 400 12.60 -11.26 -10.72
C TYR A 400 11.20 -11.65 -11.17
N ALA A 401 10.17 -10.93 -10.69
CA ALA A 401 8.79 -11.18 -11.12
C ALA A 401 8.61 -10.92 -12.63
N LEU A 402 9.20 -9.85 -13.16
CA LEU A 402 9.13 -9.52 -14.58
C LEU A 402 9.84 -10.55 -15.46
N ARG A 403 10.98 -11.10 -15.03
CA ARG A 403 11.70 -12.16 -15.75
C ARG A 403 10.88 -13.45 -15.81
N GLN A 404 10.22 -13.82 -14.71
CA GLN A 404 9.34 -14.98 -14.67
C GLN A 404 8.06 -14.76 -15.50
N LEU A 405 7.47 -13.57 -15.42
CA LEU A 405 6.28 -13.18 -16.19
C LEU A 405 6.53 -13.11 -17.68
N GLY A 406 7.78 -12.87 -18.12
CA GLY A 406 8.11 -12.85 -19.53
C GLY A 406 7.58 -14.09 -20.26
N LYS A 407 7.57 -15.26 -19.62
CA LYS A 407 7.07 -16.52 -20.22
C LYS A 407 5.56 -16.53 -20.50
N ILE A 408 4.84 -15.52 -20.01
CA ILE A 408 3.38 -15.39 -20.03
C ILE A 408 2.97 -14.13 -20.80
N VAL A 409 3.71 -13.02 -20.65
CA VAL A 409 3.36 -11.72 -21.26
C VAL A 409 4.03 -11.50 -22.60
N LYS A 410 3.37 -10.75 -23.49
CA LYS A 410 3.92 -10.35 -24.79
C LYS A 410 4.95 -9.21 -24.62
N PRO A 411 5.88 -9.01 -25.58
CA PRO A 411 6.83 -7.90 -25.54
C PRO A 411 6.20 -6.51 -25.33
N SER A 412 5.00 -6.26 -25.87
CA SER A 412 4.28 -4.98 -25.72
C SER A 412 3.97 -4.60 -24.26
N TYR A 413 3.93 -5.58 -23.34
CA TYR A 413 3.80 -5.33 -21.91
C TYR A 413 4.99 -4.48 -21.40
N TYR A 414 6.20 -4.77 -21.86
CA TYR A 414 7.40 -4.05 -21.42
C TYR A 414 7.50 -2.65 -22.03
N GLU A 415 6.97 -2.42 -23.23
CA GLU A 415 6.82 -1.09 -23.82
C GLU A 415 5.86 -0.22 -22.99
N GLU A 416 4.73 -0.80 -22.55
CA GLU A 416 3.81 -0.13 -21.64
C GLU A 416 4.45 0.13 -20.27
N LEU A 417 5.18 -0.85 -19.72
CA LEU A 417 5.90 -0.70 -18.46
C LEU A 417 6.94 0.41 -18.53
N TRP A 418 7.67 0.54 -19.64
CA TRP A 418 8.60 1.64 -19.88
C TRP A 418 7.86 2.99 -19.83
N SER A 419 6.72 3.09 -20.50
CA SER A 419 5.92 4.33 -20.51
C SER A 419 5.40 4.69 -19.11
N LYS A 420 4.96 3.70 -18.33
CA LYS A 420 4.62 3.88 -16.91
C LYS A 420 5.82 4.30 -16.07
N GLY A 421 7.00 3.73 -16.32
CA GLY A 421 8.26 4.13 -15.69
C GLY A 421 8.59 5.61 -15.95
N ARG A 422 8.43 6.08 -17.20
CA ARG A 422 8.56 7.52 -17.54
C ARG A 422 7.58 8.39 -16.74
N MET A 423 6.31 7.99 -16.65
CA MET A 423 5.30 8.75 -15.90
C MET A 423 5.59 8.80 -14.40
N LEU A 424 6.19 7.74 -13.85
CA LEU A 424 6.62 7.65 -12.45
C LEU A 424 7.94 8.38 -12.17
N GLY A 425 8.69 8.76 -13.22
CA GLY A 425 10.08 9.21 -13.07
C GLY A 425 11.00 8.12 -12.52
N ASP A 426 10.63 6.85 -12.68
CA ASP A 426 11.38 5.70 -12.18
C ASP A 426 12.32 5.16 -13.27
N ASP A 427 13.51 5.73 -13.26
CA ASP A 427 14.61 5.34 -14.12
C ASP A 427 14.99 3.85 -13.98
N GLY A 428 14.95 3.30 -12.77
CA GLY A 428 15.25 1.89 -12.55
C GLY A 428 14.23 0.99 -13.25
N LEU A 429 12.95 1.32 -13.12
CA LEU A 429 11.86 0.59 -13.77
C LEU A 429 11.95 0.64 -15.30
N MET A 430 12.32 1.79 -15.87
CA MET A 430 12.58 1.91 -17.31
C MET A 430 13.71 0.97 -17.76
N GLY A 431 14.83 0.94 -17.02
CA GLY A 431 15.94 0.03 -17.32
C GLY A 431 15.51 -1.43 -17.31
N ILE A 432 14.79 -1.84 -16.26
CA ILE A 432 14.26 -3.20 -16.10
C ILE A 432 13.30 -3.55 -17.26
N ALA A 433 12.42 -2.63 -17.66
CA ALA A 433 11.49 -2.84 -18.74
C ALA A 433 12.20 -3.10 -20.08
N PHE A 434 13.19 -2.27 -20.41
CA PHE A 434 13.97 -2.43 -21.64
C PHE A 434 14.77 -3.73 -21.67
N GLU A 435 15.46 -4.08 -20.58
CA GLU A 435 16.21 -5.33 -20.48
C GLU A 435 15.30 -6.56 -20.67
N ASN A 436 14.15 -6.59 -19.99
CA ASN A 436 13.22 -7.71 -20.11
C ASN A 436 12.53 -7.77 -21.48
N TYR A 437 12.35 -6.64 -22.16
CA TYR A 437 11.88 -6.63 -23.55
C TYR A 437 12.84 -7.38 -24.46
N VAL A 438 14.15 -7.08 -24.40
CA VAL A 438 15.18 -7.73 -25.22
C VAL A 438 15.23 -9.23 -24.94
N HIS A 439 15.25 -9.61 -23.66
CA HIS A 439 15.27 -11.02 -23.26
C HIS A 439 14.02 -11.77 -23.73
N THR A 440 12.85 -11.12 -23.68
CA THR A 440 11.59 -11.72 -24.13
C THR A 440 11.57 -11.88 -25.65
N LEU A 441 12.02 -10.89 -26.42
CA LEU A 441 12.17 -11.04 -27.88
C LEU A 441 13.10 -12.20 -28.25
N ALA A 442 14.27 -12.29 -27.60
CA ALA A 442 15.22 -13.36 -27.86
C ALA A 442 14.64 -14.73 -27.51
N ARG A 443 14.02 -14.87 -26.34
CA ARG A 443 13.43 -16.14 -25.90
C ARG A 443 12.27 -16.58 -26.80
N ASP A 444 11.48 -15.65 -27.30
CA ASP A 444 10.32 -15.93 -28.17
C ASP A 444 10.73 -16.15 -29.64
N GLY A 445 12.04 -16.22 -29.93
CA GLY A 445 12.57 -16.38 -31.29
C GLY A 445 12.17 -15.23 -32.22
N LYS A 446 11.95 -14.03 -31.68
CA LYS A 446 11.65 -12.85 -32.47
C LYS A 446 12.94 -12.27 -33.03
N LYS A 447 12.88 -11.85 -34.28
CA LYS A 447 13.94 -11.11 -34.93
C LYS A 447 14.17 -9.78 -34.19
N ILE A 448 15.42 -9.53 -33.78
CA ILE A 448 15.84 -8.28 -33.14
C ILE A 448 16.70 -7.51 -34.14
N GLU A 449 16.19 -6.36 -34.57
CA GLU A 449 16.84 -5.48 -35.53
C GLU A 449 17.52 -4.32 -34.81
N LEU A 450 18.80 -4.13 -35.14
CA LEU A 450 19.71 -3.20 -34.49
C LEU A 450 20.33 -2.25 -35.51
N GLN A 451 20.57 -1.01 -35.07
CA GLN A 451 21.46 -0.08 -35.75
C GLN A 451 22.72 0.07 -34.92
N VAL A 452 23.85 -0.38 -35.47
CA VAL A 452 25.11 -0.52 -34.75
C VAL A 452 26.13 0.48 -35.29
N ARG A 453 26.88 1.11 -34.40
CA ARG A 453 28.06 1.92 -34.73
C ARG A 453 29.25 1.45 -33.90
N ALA A 454 30.45 1.62 -34.44
CA ALA A 454 31.65 1.51 -33.64
C ALA A 454 31.62 2.52 -32.47
N TYR A 455 32.10 2.11 -31.30
CA TYR A 455 32.22 2.99 -30.16
C TYR A 455 33.20 4.12 -30.45
N ASP A 456 32.76 5.34 -30.13
CA ASP A 456 33.49 6.55 -30.45
C ASP A 456 34.32 7.00 -29.25
N ARG A 457 35.64 6.85 -29.37
CA ARG A 457 36.61 7.24 -28.33
C ARG A 457 36.87 8.76 -28.29
N VAL A 458 36.50 9.52 -29.34
CA VAL A 458 36.98 10.90 -29.57
C VAL A 458 35.85 11.96 -29.59
N LYS A 459 34.59 11.56 -29.35
CA LYS A 459 33.41 12.45 -29.36
C LYS A 459 33.16 13.12 -30.72
N ALA A 460 33.18 12.34 -31.79
CA ALA A 460 32.71 12.74 -33.10
C ALA A 460 31.25 13.28 -33.05
N ARG A 461 30.95 14.23 -33.95
CA ARG A 461 29.62 14.88 -34.04
C ARG A 461 28.63 14.15 -34.95
N GLN A 462 29.11 13.19 -35.74
CA GLN A 462 28.32 12.43 -36.70
C GLN A 462 28.75 10.96 -36.65
N HIS A 463 27.77 10.06 -36.72
CA HIS A 463 27.97 8.63 -36.65
C HIS A 463 27.34 7.93 -37.86
N THR A 464 28.03 6.93 -38.38
CA THR A 464 27.52 6.04 -39.42
C THR A 464 27.05 4.75 -38.75
N TYR A 465 25.85 4.31 -39.12
CA TYR A 465 25.21 3.11 -38.59
C TYR A 465 25.18 2.00 -39.64
N VAL A 466 25.33 0.77 -39.16
CA VAL A 466 25.18 -0.46 -39.94
C VAL A 466 24.03 -1.25 -39.35
N ALA A 467 23.15 -1.75 -40.20
CA ALA A 467 22.08 -2.64 -39.79
C ALA A 467 22.65 -4.00 -39.36
N LEU A 468 22.21 -4.48 -38.21
CA LEU A 468 22.49 -5.81 -37.70
C LEU A 468 21.17 -6.45 -37.30
N GLU A 469 21.06 -7.76 -37.48
CA GLU A 469 19.93 -8.52 -36.97
C GLU A 469 20.40 -9.83 -36.33
N PHE A 470 19.65 -10.28 -35.33
CA PHE A 470 19.78 -11.64 -34.82
C PHE A 470 18.41 -12.18 -34.41
N GLU A 471 18.28 -13.51 -34.49
CA GLU A 471 17.09 -14.25 -34.13
C GLU A 471 17.57 -15.51 -33.39
N ALA A 472 17.23 -15.61 -32.11
CA ALA A 472 17.68 -16.73 -31.29
C ALA A 472 16.71 -17.91 -31.45
N LYS A 473 17.19 -19.04 -31.98
CA LYS A 473 16.39 -20.27 -32.09
C LYS A 473 16.38 -21.05 -30.79
N ALA A 474 17.46 -20.92 -30.02
CA ALA A 474 17.59 -21.50 -28.69
C ALA A 474 18.13 -20.46 -27.70
N CYS A 475 17.44 -20.34 -26.56
CA CYS A 475 17.71 -19.36 -25.51
C CYS A 475 17.88 -20.04 -24.17
N ARG A 476 18.91 -19.66 -23.41
CA ARG A 476 19.17 -20.14 -22.05
C ARG A 476 19.09 -19.02 -21.02
N ASN A 477 18.59 -19.37 -19.84
CA ASN A 477 18.65 -18.54 -18.64
C ASN A 477 19.13 -19.40 -17.47
N ASP A 478 20.42 -19.35 -17.19
CA ASP A 478 21.09 -20.00 -16.06
C ASP A 478 22.28 -19.14 -15.63
N GLY A 479 22.84 -19.42 -14.45
CA GLY A 479 23.91 -18.62 -13.85
C GLY A 479 23.37 -17.67 -12.78
N ILE A 480 23.41 -18.11 -11.52
CA ILE A 480 23.00 -17.28 -10.37
C ILE A 480 24.16 -16.47 -9.78
N ASP A 481 25.40 -16.86 -10.07
CA ASP A 481 26.62 -16.17 -9.64
C ASP A 481 27.67 -16.16 -10.77
N ALA A 482 28.79 -15.47 -10.56
CA ALA A 482 29.85 -15.33 -11.55
C ALA A 482 30.48 -16.68 -11.97
N THR A 483 30.57 -17.66 -11.06
CA THR A 483 31.14 -18.99 -11.36
C THR A 483 30.21 -19.78 -12.25
N GLU A 484 28.91 -19.77 -11.96
CA GLU A 484 27.93 -20.40 -12.81
C GLU A 484 27.80 -19.70 -14.16
N CYS A 485 27.92 -18.36 -14.20
CA CYS A 485 27.96 -17.60 -15.46
C CYS A 485 29.16 -18.00 -16.32
N ASP A 486 30.35 -18.16 -15.73
CA ASP A 486 31.54 -18.67 -16.43
C ASP A 486 31.26 -20.05 -17.05
N ALA A 487 30.64 -20.95 -16.29
CA ALA A 487 30.30 -22.29 -16.77
C ALA A 487 29.24 -22.24 -17.89
N ALA A 488 28.24 -21.37 -17.77
CA ALA A 488 27.18 -21.21 -18.75
C ALA A 488 27.70 -20.64 -20.07
N MET A 489 28.54 -19.60 -20.04
CA MET A 489 29.15 -19.04 -21.25
C MET A 489 30.08 -20.03 -21.96
N LYS A 490 30.86 -20.84 -21.22
CA LYS A 490 31.67 -21.92 -21.82
C LYS A 490 30.79 -22.97 -22.49
N ARG A 491 29.65 -23.32 -21.89
CA ARG A 491 28.67 -24.23 -22.53
C ARG A 491 28.11 -23.61 -23.80
N LEU A 492 27.70 -22.34 -23.76
CA LEU A 492 27.18 -21.59 -24.92
C LEU A 492 28.17 -21.58 -26.10
N ALA A 493 29.46 -21.40 -25.80
CA ALA A 493 30.52 -21.42 -26.82
C ALA A 493 30.61 -22.76 -27.57
N SER A 494 30.26 -23.87 -26.89
CA SER A 494 30.31 -25.23 -27.45
C SER A 494 28.95 -25.78 -27.89
N SER A 495 27.84 -25.11 -27.57
CA SER A 495 26.48 -25.59 -27.84
C SER A 495 25.87 -24.99 -29.11
N SER A 496 24.68 -25.48 -29.47
CA SER A 496 23.83 -24.91 -30.52
C SER A 496 22.93 -23.77 -30.02
N ASP A 497 23.07 -23.33 -28.77
CA ASP A 497 22.27 -22.23 -28.23
C ASP A 497 22.73 -20.90 -28.83
N ASP A 498 21.79 -20.00 -29.14
CA ASP A 498 22.06 -18.74 -29.82
C ASP A 498 22.10 -17.55 -28.87
N TYR A 499 21.40 -17.64 -27.74
CA TYR A 499 21.27 -16.56 -26.76
C TYR A 499 21.35 -17.07 -25.33
N TRP A 500 22.03 -16.32 -24.48
CA TRP A 500 22.14 -16.59 -23.05
C TRP A 500 22.06 -15.29 -22.26
N TYR A 501 21.43 -15.35 -21.09
CA TYR A 501 21.43 -14.26 -20.12
C TYR A 501 21.37 -14.85 -18.70
N PRO A 502 22.00 -14.22 -17.69
CA PRO A 502 22.11 -14.78 -16.36
C PRO A 502 20.74 -14.82 -15.67
N SER A 503 20.56 -15.72 -14.70
CA SER A 503 19.32 -15.79 -13.92
C SER A 503 19.19 -14.65 -12.90
N ARG A 504 20.31 -14.02 -12.54
CA ARG A 504 20.40 -12.85 -11.64
C ARG A 504 21.32 -11.78 -12.22
N ARG A 505 21.44 -10.63 -11.54
CA ARG A 505 22.44 -9.58 -11.86
C ARG A 505 23.84 -9.98 -11.37
N SER A 506 24.33 -11.12 -11.86
CA SER A 506 25.58 -11.73 -11.40
C SER A 506 26.84 -11.14 -12.05
N LEU A 507 26.67 -10.35 -13.12
CA LEU A 507 27.74 -9.72 -13.89
C LEU A 507 27.41 -8.23 -14.08
N ASP A 508 28.36 -7.35 -13.77
CA ASP A 508 28.12 -5.89 -13.83
C ASP A 508 28.24 -5.30 -15.25
N THR A 509 28.93 -5.99 -16.17
CA THR A 509 29.30 -5.46 -17.50
C THR A 509 28.70 -6.25 -18.68
N ILE A 510 28.05 -7.39 -18.41
CA ILE A 510 27.45 -8.24 -19.44
C ILE A 510 26.09 -8.73 -18.94
N ASP A 511 25.02 -8.25 -19.56
CA ASP A 511 23.65 -8.69 -19.26
C ASP A 511 23.23 -9.86 -20.14
N SER A 512 23.84 -10.04 -21.32
CA SER A 512 23.59 -11.20 -22.17
C SER A 512 24.68 -11.48 -23.19
N VAL A 513 24.61 -12.66 -23.80
CA VAL A 513 25.50 -13.09 -24.88
C VAL A 513 24.66 -13.63 -26.02
N ALA A 514 24.93 -13.18 -27.25
CA ALA A 514 24.21 -13.59 -28.45
C ALA A 514 25.17 -14.01 -29.57
N LYS A 515 24.83 -15.07 -30.30
CA LYS A 515 25.47 -15.39 -31.59
C LYS A 515 24.81 -14.54 -32.67
N LEU A 516 25.63 -13.74 -33.35
CA LEU A 516 25.22 -12.70 -34.30
C LEU A 516 25.59 -13.11 -35.72
N ASN A 517 24.74 -12.68 -36.67
CA ASN A 517 25.02 -12.75 -38.10
C ASN A 517 25.37 -11.35 -38.61
N MET A 518 26.66 -11.01 -38.66
CA MET A 518 27.14 -9.68 -39.12
C MET A 518 27.80 -9.80 -40.48
N GLY A 519 27.29 -9.09 -41.50
CA GLY A 519 28.00 -8.88 -42.77
C GLY A 519 28.44 -10.15 -43.52
N GLY A 520 27.70 -11.25 -43.39
CA GLY A 520 28.07 -12.54 -43.99
C GLY A 520 29.13 -13.34 -43.24
N GLN A 521 29.57 -12.90 -42.05
CA GLN A 521 30.37 -13.68 -41.11
C GLN A 521 29.44 -14.41 -40.13
N PRO A 522 29.17 -15.71 -40.32
CA PRO A 522 28.37 -16.48 -39.37
C PRO A 522 29.16 -16.70 -38.07
N ASN A 523 28.43 -16.75 -36.94
CA ASN A 523 28.93 -17.16 -35.62
C ASN A 523 29.85 -16.17 -34.87
N MET A 524 29.75 -14.86 -35.14
CA MET A 524 30.39 -13.86 -34.27
C MET A 524 29.59 -13.69 -32.97
N VAL A 525 30.25 -13.46 -31.84
CA VAL A 525 29.57 -13.38 -30.54
C VAL A 525 29.48 -11.94 -30.04
N GLY A 526 28.26 -11.51 -29.71
CA GLY A 526 28.01 -10.25 -29.01
C GLY A 526 27.99 -10.47 -27.50
N LEU A 527 28.90 -9.83 -26.77
CA LEU A 527 28.82 -9.63 -25.33
C LEU A 527 28.03 -8.34 -25.10
N ILE A 528 26.78 -8.46 -24.65
CA ILE A 528 25.82 -7.37 -24.68
C ILE A 528 25.62 -6.82 -23.27
N GLN A 529 25.82 -5.50 -23.12
CA GLN A 529 25.31 -4.73 -21.99
C GLN A 529 24.03 -4.03 -22.43
N ILE A 530 22.92 -4.28 -21.75
CA ILE A 530 21.64 -3.63 -21.99
C ILE A 530 21.47 -2.50 -20.99
N THR A 531 21.29 -1.27 -21.46
CA THR A 531 21.17 -0.14 -20.55
C THR A 531 20.32 0.97 -21.14
N LYS A 532 19.53 1.63 -20.28
CA LYS A 532 18.85 2.88 -20.66
C LYS A 532 19.79 4.09 -20.64
N SER A 533 20.91 3.99 -19.93
CA SER A 533 21.80 5.10 -19.63
C SER A 533 22.67 5.45 -20.84
N ASP A 534 23.00 6.73 -20.99
CA ASP A 534 24.03 7.16 -21.93
C ASP A 534 25.46 7.00 -21.36
N LYS A 535 25.59 6.47 -20.14
CA LYS A 535 26.88 6.20 -19.49
C LYS A 535 26.89 4.86 -18.80
N HIS A 536 27.98 4.12 -18.96
CA HIS A 536 28.17 2.83 -18.30
C HIS A 536 29.64 2.57 -17.95
N THR A 537 29.88 1.97 -16.78
CA THR A 537 31.21 1.56 -16.33
C THR A 537 31.52 0.18 -16.88
N ILE A 538 32.63 0.04 -17.59
CA ILE A 538 33.01 -1.22 -18.24
C ILE A 538 34.20 -1.86 -17.50
N ASP A 539 34.05 -3.11 -17.09
CA ASP A 539 35.18 -3.93 -16.67
C ASP A 539 35.84 -4.58 -17.90
N SER A 540 36.95 -3.98 -18.34
CA SER A 540 37.70 -4.47 -19.51
C SER A 540 38.30 -5.86 -19.29
N ASN A 541 38.68 -6.20 -18.06
CA ASN A 541 39.24 -7.51 -17.73
C ASN A 541 38.17 -8.59 -17.82
N ALA A 542 36.96 -8.31 -17.33
CA ALA A 542 35.81 -9.20 -17.47
C ALA A 542 35.47 -9.41 -18.95
N VAL A 543 35.40 -8.33 -19.74
CA VAL A 543 35.11 -8.41 -21.19
C VAL A 543 36.14 -9.27 -21.92
N ASP A 544 37.43 -9.04 -21.70
CA ASP A 544 38.50 -9.83 -22.33
C ASP A 544 38.46 -11.31 -21.90
N LYS A 545 38.20 -11.57 -20.60
CA LYS A 545 38.02 -12.94 -20.06
C LYS A 545 36.90 -13.67 -20.78
N TYR A 546 35.72 -13.06 -20.88
CA TYR A 546 34.54 -13.68 -21.47
C TYR A 546 34.65 -13.83 -22.99
N ALA A 547 35.27 -12.86 -23.67
CA ALA A 547 35.60 -12.99 -25.09
C ALA A 547 36.54 -14.17 -25.36
N GLY A 548 37.48 -14.46 -24.45
CA GLY A 548 38.38 -15.60 -24.54
C GLY A 548 37.70 -16.97 -24.58
N PHE A 549 36.42 -17.09 -24.20
CA PHE A 549 35.65 -18.33 -24.33
C PHE A 549 35.18 -18.59 -25.77
N PHE A 550 35.23 -17.60 -26.67
CA PHE A 550 34.70 -17.69 -28.03
C PHE A 550 35.81 -17.47 -29.07
N PRO A 551 36.43 -18.55 -29.59
CA PRO A 551 37.61 -18.45 -30.45
C PRO A 551 37.32 -17.86 -31.84
N ASN A 552 36.05 -17.87 -32.28
CA ASN A 552 35.63 -17.32 -33.57
C ASN A 552 35.49 -15.77 -33.56
N GLY A 553 35.74 -15.14 -32.41
CA GLY A 553 35.71 -13.69 -32.25
C GLY A 553 34.46 -13.19 -31.53
N SER A 554 34.67 -12.17 -30.70
CA SER A 554 33.62 -11.51 -29.92
C SER A 554 33.66 -10.01 -30.11
N ARG A 555 32.54 -9.35 -29.86
CA ARG A 555 32.41 -7.89 -29.80
C ARG A 555 31.62 -7.51 -28.57
N TYR A 556 31.99 -6.40 -27.95
CA TYR A 556 31.20 -5.81 -26.87
C TYR A 556 30.17 -4.86 -27.49
N ILE A 557 28.91 -4.98 -27.09
CA ILE A 557 27.81 -4.16 -27.59
C ILE A 557 27.10 -3.52 -26.41
N ALA A 558 27.18 -2.20 -26.32
CA ALA A 558 26.26 -1.43 -25.47
C ALA A 558 24.93 -1.24 -26.22
N LEU A 559 23.89 -1.97 -25.81
CA LEU A 559 22.55 -1.91 -26.37
C LEU A 559 21.70 -0.90 -25.60
N VAL A 560 21.27 0.15 -26.29
CA VAL A 560 20.51 1.27 -25.72
C VAL A 560 19.14 1.46 -26.39
N PRO A 561 18.20 2.20 -25.79
CA PRO A 561 16.80 2.21 -26.23
C PRO A 561 16.57 2.92 -27.56
N ASN A 562 17.37 3.94 -27.89
CA ASN A 562 17.11 4.77 -29.07
C ASN A 562 18.40 5.42 -29.60
N LYS A 563 18.27 6.04 -30.77
CA LYS A 563 19.37 6.72 -31.46
C LYS A 563 19.97 7.86 -30.63
N GLU A 564 19.15 8.64 -29.93
CA GLU A 564 19.64 9.78 -29.15
C GLU A 564 20.56 9.33 -28.01
N THR A 565 20.17 8.31 -27.25
CA THR A 565 21.02 7.69 -26.23
C THR A 565 22.27 7.08 -26.89
N CYS A 566 22.12 6.44 -28.05
CA CYS A 566 23.24 5.83 -28.77
C CYS A 566 24.28 6.87 -29.20
N ASP A 567 23.87 8.02 -29.74
CA ASP A 567 24.75 9.13 -30.14
C ASP A 567 25.52 9.70 -28.91
N LYS A 568 24.82 9.81 -27.77
CA LYS A 568 25.39 10.35 -26.52
C LYS A 568 26.20 9.34 -25.70
N PHE A 569 26.10 8.05 -26.00
CA PHE A 569 26.62 6.97 -25.16
C PHE A 569 28.13 7.04 -24.90
N ARG A 570 28.56 6.86 -23.65
CA ARG A 570 29.98 6.86 -23.22
C ARG A 570 30.28 5.76 -22.22
N LEU A 571 31.45 5.15 -22.40
CA LEU A 571 32.00 4.21 -21.42
C LEU A 571 32.82 4.96 -20.36
N ALA A 572 32.90 4.38 -19.18
CA ALA A 572 33.83 4.76 -18.12
C ALA A 572 34.76 3.56 -17.83
N PRO A 573 36.08 3.67 -18.10
CA PRO A 573 36.79 4.82 -18.67
C PRO A 573 36.41 5.10 -20.15
N ALA A 574 36.62 6.33 -20.62
CA ALA A 574 36.25 6.74 -21.99
C ALA A 574 37.00 5.99 -23.10
N SER A 575 38.21 5.52 -22.80
CA SER A 575 39.03 4.66 -23.65
C SER A 575 39.37 3.39 -22.86
N PRO A 576 38.46 2.39 -22.84
CA PRO A 576 38.71 1.13 -22.16
C PRO A 576 39.89 0.39 -22.80
N ASP A 577 40.72 -0.21 -21.95
CA ASP A 577 41.86 -1.03 -22.34
C ASP A 577 41.41 -2.49 -22.52
N THR A 578 40.70 -2.74 -23.62
CA THR A 578 40.24 -4.07 -24.03
C THR A 578 40.64 -4.32 -25.47
N LYS A 579 40.93 -5.59 -25.76
CA LYS A 579 41.26 -6.07 -27.11
C LYS A 579 40.00 -6.37 -27.93
N VAL A 580 38.85 -6.39 -27.29
CA VAL A 580 37.55 -6.68 -27.91
C VAL A 580 37.05 -5.43 -28.64
N PRO A 581 36.60 -5.54 -29.91
CA PRO A 581 35.93 -4.43 -30.58
C PRO A 581 34.71 -3.95 -29.78
N LEU A 582 34.60 -2.62 -29.64
CA LEU A 582 33.54 -1.96 -28.88
C LEU A 582 32.54 -1.32 -29.84
N ASP A 583 31.26 -1.63 -29.66
CA ASP A 583 30.15 -1.06 -30.42
C ASP A 583 29.06 -0.50 -29.51
N VAL A 584 28.24 0.38 -30.07
CA VAL A 584 27.00 0.86 -29.47
C VAL A 584 25.87 0.61 -30.46
N ALA A 585 24.75 0.08 -29.97
CA ALA A 585 23.61 -0.30 -30.79
C ALA A 585 22.31 0.22 -30.20
N TYR A 586 21.30 0.47 -31.03
CA TYR A 586 19.92 0.66 -30.58
C TYR A 586 18.96 -0.23 -31.37
N ILE A 587 17.85 -0.61 -30.73
CA ILE A 587 16.80 -1.45 -31.34
C ILE A 587 15.89 -0.58 -32.22
N THR A 588 15.62 -1.02 -33.45
CA THR A 588 14.72 -0.29 -34.37
C THR A 588 13.25 -0.57 -34.13
N THR A 589 12.92 -1.76 -33.62
CA THR A 589 11.55 -2.21 -33.35
C THR A 589 11.00 -1.71 -32.01
N TRP A 590 11.83 -1.10 -31.17
CA TRP A 590 11.43 -0.50 -29.90
C TRP A 590 10.83 0.89 -30.17
N CYS A 591 9.53 0.92 -30.40
CA CYS A 591 8.76 2.14 -30.66
C CYS A 591 8.25 2.73 -29.34
N LEU A 592 8.77 3.89 -28.95
CA LEU A 592 8.44 4.59 -27.69
C LEU A 592 7.83 5.97 -27.86
#